data_AF-A0A182SEZ0-F1
#
_entry.id   AF-A0A182SEZ0-F1
#
_cell.length_a   1.000
_cell.length_b   1.000
_cell.length_c   1.000
_cell.angle_alpha   90.00
_cell.angle_beta   90.00
_cell.angle_gamma   90.00
#
_symmetry.space_group_name_H-M   'P 1'
#
loop_
_entity.id
_entity.type
_entity.pdbx_description
1 polymer ?
#
loop_
_entity_poly.entity_id
_entity_poly.type
_entity_poly.pdbx_seq_one_letter_code
_entity_poly.pdbx_strand_id
1 'polypeptide(L)'
;MAPMVVNLPLDYIMLAVTELGRFHGECYGMKEARRPQFDSIVAKFKESRYAADISDLTWKAVMTVAPKRAIKSLQESRFQGLVPAAYLEKLARLYADPWEHAKRKVLPREPLAVICHGDYLRNNMAFRYEDAKVNNKSGVVPQSASIETEPNRILETNKCAMPTWRPFTRTRDPDRPTQVMMFDFQTLRYASPMIDYTVFLANSTGYAEREHQFETIFRTYHRELVQTVARIVGVSDPSELPPYFSYESFHRELAEYYSYGFNIAS
;
A
#
# COMPACT_ATOMS: atom_id res chain seq x y z
N MET A 1 18.79 -8.11 -3.08
CA MET A 1 17.79 -8.24 -1.99
C MET A 1 17.48 -6.84 -1.51
N ALA A 2 16.22 -6.51 -1.20
CA ALA A 2 15.94 -5.24 -0.54
C ALA A 2 16.78 -5.18 0.74
N PRO A 3 17.38 -4.03 1.09
CA PRO A 3 18.14 -3.93 2.32
C PRO A 3 17.23 -4.36 3.48
N MET A 4 17.74 -5.21 4.39
CA MET A 4 17.04 -5.57 5.63
C MET A 4 17.05 -4.37 6.58
N VAL A 5 16.37 -3.32 6.18
CA VAL A 5 16.18 -2.10 6.95
C VAL A 5 14.71 -2.02 7.33
N VAL A 6 14.45 -1.54 8.55
CA VAL A 6 13.09 -1.32 9.04
C VAL A 6 12.33 -0.33 8.15
N ASN A 7 13.06 0.65 7.60
CA ASN A 7 12.53 1.71 6.74
C ASN A 7 13.09 1.56 5.32
N LEU A 8 12.21 1.48 4.32
CA LEU A 8 12.61 1.41 2.92
C LEU A 8 13.32 2.71 2.48
N PRO A 9 14.38 2.63 1.65
CA PRO A 9 14.95 3.80 0.99
C PRO A 9 13.95 4.44 0.02
N LEU A 10 14.14 5.72 -0.29
CA LEU A 10 13.19 6.50 -1.10
C LEU A 10 12.85 5.86 -2.45
N ASP A 11 13.81 5.30 -3.18
CA ASP A 11 13.56 4.68 -4.48
C ASP A 11 12.67 3.42 -4.39
N TYR A 12 12.78 2.65 -3.31
CA TYR A 12 11.85 1.55 -3.01
C TYR A 12 10.46 2.07 -2.66
N ILE A 13 10.39 3.15 -1.86
CA ILE A 13 9.14 3.81 -1.51
C ILE A 13 8.41 4.29 -2.76
N MET A 14 9.13 4.94 -3.68
CA MET A 14 8.54 5.44 -4.92
C MET A 14 7.97 4.31 -5.77
N LEU A 15 8.67 3.18 -5.90
CA LEU A 15 8.13 2.00 -6.59
C LEU A 15 6.88 1.45 -5.91
N ALA A 16 6.92 1.29 -4.59
CA ALA A 16 5.81 0.77 -3.81
C ALA A 16 4.56 1.64 -3.94
N VAL A 17 4.68 2.96 -3.79
CA VAL A 17 3.50 3.84 -3.89
C VAL A 17 2.97 3.98 -5.32
N THR A 18 3.83 3.85 -6.33
CA THR A 18 3.39 3.71 -7.72
C THR A 18 2.60 2.41 -7.89
N GLU A 19 3.11 1.27 -7.44
CA GLU A 19 2.40 0.00 -7.58
C GLU A 19 1.08 -0.02 -6.79
N LEU A 20 1.05 0.56 -5.59
CA LEU A 20 -0.18 0.73 -4.82
C LEU A 20 -1.20 1.62 -5.53
N GLY A 21 -0.75 2.76 -6.09
CA GLY A 21 -1.59 3.65 -6.87
C GLY A 21 -2.20 2.94 -8.07
N ARG A 22 -1.39 2.16 -8.81
CA ARG A 22 -1.86 1.33 -9.91
C ARG A 22 -2.87 0.29 -9.46
N PHE A 23 -2.58 -0.48 -8.42
CA PHE A 23 -3.49 -1.50 -7.88
C PHE A 23 -4.85 -0.91 -7.52
N HIS A 24 -4.88 0.16 -6.71
CA HIS A 24 -6.13 0.84 -6.39
C HIS A 24 -6.82 1.41 -7.63
N GLY A 25 -6.06 1.97 -8.58
CA GLY A 25 -6.60 2.49 -9.83
C GLY A 25 -7.24 1.41 -10.70
N GLU A 26 -6.66 0.20 -10.74
CA GLU A 26 -7.23 -0.96 -11.42
C GLU A 26 -8.54 -1.42 -10.76
N CYS A 27 -8.57 -1.43 -9.42
CA CYS A 27 -9.77 -1.75 -8.65
C CYS A 27 -10.88 -0.71 -8.84
N TYR A 28 -10.57 0.59 -8.81
CA TYR A 28 -11.54 1.65 -9.13
C TYR A 28 -12.00 1.56 -10.58
N GLY A 29 -11.09 1.36 -11.53
CA GLY A 29 -11.44 1.17 -12.93
C GLY A 29 -12.41 -0.01 -13.14
N MET A 30 -12.21 -1.11 -12.42
CA MET A 30 -13.17 -2.23 -12.40
C MET A 30 -14.50 -1.85 -11.74
N LYS A 31 -14.47 -1.11 -10.63
CA LYS A 31 -15.68 -0.62 -9.94
C LYS A 31 -16.54 0.26 -10.84
N GLU A 32 -15.92 1.16 -11.60
CA GLU A 32 -16.60 2.08 -12.52
C GLU A 32 -17.07 1.38 -13.80
N ALA A 33 -16.18 0.62 -14.46
CA ALA A 33 -16.48 0.04 -15.78
C ALA A 33 -17.22 -1.31 -15.72
N ARG A 34 -17.11 -2.05 -14.60
CA ARG A 34 -17.59 -3.45 -14.46
C ARG A 34 -18.17 -3.72 -13.07
N ARG A 35 -19.05 -2.84 -12.60
CA ARG A 35 -19.62 -2.88 -11.25
C ARG A 35 -20.14 -4.25 -10.79
N PRO A 36 -20.90 -5.05 -11.58
CA PRO A 36 -21.35 -6.36 -11.14
C PRO A 36 -20.21 -7.35 -10.85
N GLN A 37 -19.13 -7.28 -11.61
CA GLN A 37 -17.94 -8.11 -11.37
C GLN A 37 -17.23 -7.68 -10.08
N PHE A 38 -17.08 -6.37 -9.88
CA PHE A 38 -16.51 -5.80 -8.67
C PHE A 38 -17.29 -6.22 -7.41
N ASP A 39 -18.62 -6.07 -7.44
CA ASP A 39 -19.50 -6.44 -6.33
C ASP A 39 -19.42 -7.95 -6.03
N SER A 40 -19.33 -8.80 -7.07
CA SER A 40 -19.15 -10.25 -6.91
C SER A 40 -17.83 -10.63 -6.23
N ILE A 41 -16.77 -9.86 -6.45
CA ILE A 41 -15.48 -10.06 -5.77
C ILE A 41 -15.58 -9.63 -4.31
N VAL A 42 -16.07 -8.41 -4.06
CA VAL A 42 -16.18 -7.85 -2.70
C VAL A 42 -17.09 -8.70 -1.81
N ALA A 43 -18.17 -9.27 -2.35
CA ALA A 43 -19.08 -10.16 -1.62
C ALA A 43 -18.39 -11.42 -1.04
N LYS A 44 -17.20 -11.78 -1.53
CA LYS A 44 -16.42 -12.93 -1.04
C LYS A 44 -15.47 -12.58 0.10
N PHE A 45 -15.23 -11.29 0.35
CA PHE A 45 -14.30 -10.86 1.39
C PHE A 45 -14.86 -11.14 2.78
N LYS A 46 -13.97 -11.52 3.69
CA LYS A 46 -14.26 -11.70 5.12
C LYS A 46 -13.31 -10.82 5.89
N GLU A 47 -13.84 -10.06 6.86
CA GLU A 47 -12.99 -9.25 7.72
C GLU A 47 -12.07 -10.18 8.53
N SER A 48 -10.77 -10.08 8.32
CA SER A 48 -9.80 -10.99 8.93
C SER A 48 -9.27 -10.49 10.27
N ARG A 49 -9.25 -9.16 10.48
CA ARG A 49 -8.62 -8.55 11.66
C ARG A 49 -9.64 -8.21 12.73
N TYR A 50 -10.78 -7.64 12.34
CA TYR A 50 -11.78 -7.12 13.28
C TYR A 50 -13.07 -7.94 13.39
N ALA A 51 -13.08 -9.19 12.88
CA ALA A 51 -14.26 -10.05 12.94
C ALA A 51 -14.53 -10.63 14.33
N ALA A 52 -13.54 -10.66 15.21
CA ALA A 52 -13.67 -11.10 16.60
C ALA A 52 -13.11 -10.03 17.53
N ASP A 53 -13.62 -9.97 18.76
CA ASP A 53 -13.07 -9.09 19.77
C ASP A 53 -11.69 -9.59 20.23
N ILE A 54 -10.86 -8.67 20.74
CA ILE A 54 -9.55 -9.01 21.30
C ILE A 54 -9.76 -9.89 22.54
N SER A 55 -9.38 -11.17 22.42
CA SER A 55 -9.34 -12.11 23.54
C SER A 55 -8.01 -12.06 24.30
N ASP A 56 -6.93 -11.63 23.66
CA ASP A 56 -5.61 -11.50 24.28
C ASP A 56 -5.58 -10.27 25.21
N LEU A 57 -5.55 -10.54 26.51
CA LEU A 57 -5.50 -9.52 27.56
C LEU A 57 -4.21 -8.69 27.53
N THR A 58 -3.09 -9.28 27.12
CA THR A 58 -1.81 -8.58 26.98
C THR A 58 -1.89 -7.58 25.84
N TRP A 59 -2.38 -8.02 24.68
CA TRP A 59 -2.57 -7.15 23.53
C TRP A 59 -3.55 -6.01 23.83
N LYS A 60 -4.67 -6.33 24.48
CA LYS A 60 -5.65 -5.32 24.93
C LYS A 60 -5.03 -4.28 25.87
N ALA A 61 -4.18 -4.72 26.81
CA ALA A 61 -3.47 -3.82 27.71
C ALA A 61 -2.48 -2.93 26.96
N VAL A 62 -1.69 -3.48 26.03
CA VAL A 62 -0.75 -2.72 25.19
C VAL A 62 -1.49 -1.64 24.41
N MET A 63 -2.55 -2.01 23.67
CA MET A 63 -3.34 -1.06 22.89
C MET A 63 -3.94 0.05 23.76
N THR A 64 -4.42 -0.27 24.96
CA THR A 64 -5.07 0.71 25.85
C THR A 64 -4.06 1.65 26.55
N VAL A 65 -2.86 1.16 26.86
CA VAL A 65 -1.88 1.88 27.70
C VAL A 65 -0.85 2.62 26.86
N ALA A 66 -0.44 2.10 25.71
CA ALA A 66 0.62 2.70 24.89
C ALA A 66 0.30 4.15 24.45
N PRO A 67 -0.92 4.48 23.96
CA PRO A 67 -1.26 5.85 23.59
C PRO A 67 -1.20 6.82 24.78
N LYS A 68 -1.66 6.37 25.96
CA LYS A 68 -1.62 7.16 27.20
C LYS A 68 -0.18 7.45 27.63
N ARG A 69 0.70 6.45 27.53
CA ARG A 69 2.14 6.61 27.80
C ARG A 69 2.81 7.55 26.80
N ALA A 70 2.48 7.45 25.51
CA ALA A 70 3.03 8.33 24.48
C ALA A 70 2.62 9.80 24.72
N ILE A 71 1.35 10.05 25.01
CA ILE A 71 0.84 11.40 25.32
C ILE A 71 1.52 11.96 26.58
N LYS A 72 1.58 11.18 27.66
CA LYS A 72 2.25 11.59 28.90
C LYS A 72 3.73 11.89 28.66
N SER A 73 4.43 11.01 27.94
CA SER A 73 5.85 11.20 27.62
C SER A 73 6.10 12.48 26.82
N LEU A 74 5.24 12.82 25.87
CA LEU A 74 5.34 14.08 25.12
C LEU A 74 5.10 15.29 26.02
N GLN A 75 4.08 15.24 26.88
CA GLN A 75 3.76 16.31 27.85
C GLN A 75 4.87 16.56 28.87
N GLU A 76 5.61 15.52 29.28
CA GLU A 76 6.72 15.62 30.24
C GLU A 76 8.07 15.88 29.56
N SER A 77 8.12 15.88 28.22
CA SER A 77 9.35 16.08 27.46
C SER A 77 9.66 17.55 27.21
N ARG A 78 10.90 17.81 26.77
CA ARG A 78 11.30 19.11 26.21
C ARG A 78 10.49 19.55 24.97
N PHE A 79 9.67 18.67 24.40
CA PHE A 79 8.86 18.92 23.21
C PHE A 79 7.41 19.30 23.52
N GLN A 80 7.03 19.43 24.80
CA GLN A 80 5.66 19.73 25.23
C GLN A 80 5.03 20.97 24.54
N GLY A 81 5.85 21.96 24.17
CA GLY A 81 5.39 23.18 23.50
C GLY A 81 5.22 23.06 21.97
N LEU A 82 5.66 21.95 21.36
CA LEU A 82 5.57 21.75 19.91
C LEU A 82 4.20 21.27 19.46
N VAL A 83 3.44 20.61 20.34
CA VAL A 83 2.14 20.01 20.00
C VAL A 83 1.05 20.69 20.81
N PRO A 84 0.03 21.30 20.17
CA PRO A 84 -1.04 21.97 20.88
C PRO A 84 -1.79 21.04 21.84
N ALA A 85 -2.10 21.51 23.06
CA ALA A 85 -2.84 20.72 24.05
C ALA A 85 -4.18 20.18 23.51
N ALA A 86 -4.91 21.00 22.73
CA ALA A 86 -6.16 20.60 22.07
C ALA A 86 -5.98 19.44 21.08
N TYR A 87 -4.80 19.30 20.46
CA TYR A 87 -4.48 18.16 19.61
C TYR A 87 -4.28 16.90 20.45
N LEU A 88 -3.54 16.99 21.56
CA LEU A 88 -3.32 15.87 22.49
C LEU A 88 -4.63 15.38 23.10
N GLU A 89 -5.56 16.28 23.45
CA GLU A 89 -6.89 15.90 23.92
C GLU A 89 -7.69 15.15 22.86
N LYS A 90 -7.65 15.60 21.59
CA LYS A 90 -8.29 14.89 20.48
C LYS A 90 -7.67 13.50 20.30
N LEU A 91 -6.35 13.39 20.35
CA LEU A 91 -5.64 12.11 20.27
C LEU A 91 -6.03 11.19 21.42
N ALA A 92 -6.06 11.69 22.66
CA ALA A 92 -6.48 10.92 23.83
C ALA A 92 -7.90 10.36 23.68
N ARG A 93 -8.83 11.15 23.12
CA ARG A 93 -10.21 10.70 22.86
C ARG A 93 -10.28 9.65 21.76
N LEU A 94 -9.54 9.84 20.66
CA LEU A 94 -9.50 8.86 19.56
C LEU A 94 -8.96 7.50 20.02
N TYR A 95 -7.97 7.51 20.91
CA TYR A 95 -7.32 6.31 21.44
C TYR A 95 -7.90 5.87 22.81
N ALA A 96 -9.07 6.37 23.20
CA ALA A 96 -9.78 5.86 24.38
C ALA A 96 -10.22 4.40 24.17
N ASP A 97 -10.64 4.07 22.95
CA ASP A 97 -10.87 2.71 22.47
C ASP A 97 -10.26 2.55 21.05
N PRO A 98 -8.96 2.23 20.97
CA PRO A 98 -8.26 2.15 19.70
C PRO A 98 -8.75 0.99 18.83
N TRP A 99 -9.27 -0.08 19.43
CA TRP A 99 -9.80 -1.23 18.69
C TRP A 99 -11.08 -0.87 17.95
N GLU A 100 -12.08 -0.35 18.67
CA GLU A 100 -13.34 0.08 18.05
C GLU A 100 -13.14 1.28 17.12
N HIS A 101 -12.16 2.14 17.39
CA HIS A 101 -11.76 3.18 16.44
C HIS A 101 -11.22 2.59 15.14
N ALA A 102 -10.29 1.65 15.19
CA ALA A 102 -9.71 1.04 14.00
C ALA A 102 -10.73 0.19 13.22
N LYS A 103 -11.59 -0.57 13.93
CA LYS A 103 -12.71 -1.33 13.35
C LYS A 103 -13.69 -0.44 12.58
N ARG A 104 -14.04 0.74 13.11
CA ARG A 104 -14.90 1.70 12.38
C ARG A 104 -14.23 2.27 11.14
N LYS A 105 -12.89 2.41 11.12
CA LYS A 105 -12.17 2.93 9.96
C LYS A 105 -12.19 1.97 8.78
N VAL A 106 -12.12 0.65 9.01
CA VAL A 106 -12.10 -0.33 7.91
C VAL A 106 -13.46 -0.55 7.24
N LEU A 107 -14.53 0.07 7.73
CA LEU A 107 -15.84 0.03 7.08
C LEU A 107 -15.79 0.82 5.76
N PRO A 108 -16.38 0.30 4.67
CA PRO A 108 -16.42 1.00 3.39
C PRO A 108 -17.24 2.29 3.48
N ARG A 109 -16.67 3.39 2.98
CA ARG A 109 -17.34 4.68 2.84
C ARG A 109 -17.25 5.16 1.38
N GLU A 110 -18.40 5.24 0.73
CA GLU A 110 -18.50 5.74 -0.64
C GLU A 110 -18.32 7.27 -0.69
N PRO A 111 -17.78 7.82 -1.80
CA PRO A 111 -17.41 7.14 -3.05
C PRO A 111 -16.00 6.54 -3.06
N LEU A 112 -15.19 6.82 -2.04
CA LEU A 112 -13.77 6.48 -2.01
C LEU A 112 -13.49 5.04 -1.58
N ALA A 113 -14.47 4.22 -1.20
CA ALA A 113 -14.20 2.82 -0.91
C ALA A 113 -13.70 2.06 -2.16
N VAL A 114 -12.66 1.24 -2.00
CA VAL A 114 -12.03 0.40 -3.02
C VAL A 114 -11.51 -0.90 -2.40
N ILE A 115 -11.21 -1.88 -3.25
CA ILE A 115 -10.49 -3.08 -2.81
C ILE A 115 -9.08 -2.65 -2.38
N CYS A 116 -8.78 -2.89 -1.10
CA CYS A 116 -7.48 -2.67 -0.48
C CYS A 116 -6.81 -4.02 -0.25
N HIS A 117 -5.48 -4.07 -0.33
CA HIS A 117 -4.65 -5.19 0.09
C HIS A 117 -4.89 -5.55 1.57
N GLY A 118 -5.03 -4.53 2.42
CA GLY A 118 -5.32 -4.64 3.85
C GLY A 118 -4.13 -4.92 4.76
N ASP A 119 -2.95 -5.14 4.17
CA ASP A 119 -1.67 -5.38 4.87
C ASP A 119 -0.48 -4.99 3.98
N TYR A 120 -0.57 -3.81 3.35
CA TYR A 120 0.42 -3.33 2.39
C TYR A 120 1.71 -2.85 3.07
N LEU A 121 2.54 -3.81 3.48
CA LEU A 121 3.77 -3.62 4.25
C LEU A 121 4.99 -4.06 3.46
N ARG A 122 6.18 -3.56 3.82
CA ARG A 122 7.46 -3.91 3.17
C ARG A 122 7.74 -5.42 3.09
N ASN A 123 7.25 -6.21 4.06
CA ASN A 123 7.40 -7.67 4.09
C ASN A 123 6.48 -8.40 3.12
N ASN A 124 5.48 -7.71 2.55
CA ASN A 124 4.53 -8.22 1.56
C ASN A 124 4.86 -7.66 0.15
N MET A 125 6.13 -7.29 -0.07
CA MET A 125 6.64 -6.75 -1.34
C MET A 125 7.92 -7.45 -1.77
N ALA A 126 7.99 -7.80 -3.04
CA ALA A 126 9.19 -8.31 -3.70
C ALA A 126 9.72 -7.28 -4.69
N PHE A 127 11.01 -6.98 -4.62
CA PHE A 127 11.68 -6.03 -5.51
C PHE A 127 12.56 -6.75 -6.52
N ARG A 128 12.46 -6.34 -7.78
CA ARG A 128 13.32 -6.81 -8.88
C ARG A 128 14.42 -5.81 -9.15
N TYR A 129 15.61 -6.32 -9.48
CA TYR A 129 16.81 -5.55 -9.83
C TYR A 129 17.19 -5.83 -11.29
N GLU A 130 18.04 -4.99 -11.86
CA GLU A 130 18.74 -5.37 -13.09
C GLU A 130 19.70 -6.51 -12.79
N ASP A 131 19.76 -7.50 -13.67
CA ASP A 131 20.80 -8.51 -13.60
C ASP A 131 22.14 -7.78 -13.72
N ALA A 132 23.00 -7.94 -12.71
CA ALA A 132 24.36 -7.43 -12.80
C ALA A 132 24.97 -7.99 -14.08
N LYS A 133 25.47 -7.12 -14.97
CA LYS A 133 26.19 -7.57 -16.17
C LYS A 133 27.29 -8.51 -15.68
N VAL A 134 27.14 -9.81 -15.92
CA VAL A 134 28.22 -10.77 -15.75
C VAL A 134 29.29 -10.32 -16.72
N ASN A 135 30.32 -9.62 -16.22
CA ASN A 135 31.52 -9.36 -16.99
C ASN A 135 32.13 -10.74 -17.26
N ASN A 136 31.83 -11.28 -18.43
CA ASN A 136 32.36 -12.55 -18.89
C ASN A 136 33.85 -12.34 -19.25
N LYS A 137 34.69 -12.13 -18.23
CA LYS A 137 36.15 -12.19 -18.31
C LYS A 137 36.61 -13.61 -18.02
N SER A 138 36.06 -14.56 -18.75
CA SER A 138 36.64 -15.89 -18.92
C SER A 138 36.01 -16.45 -20.19
N GLY A 139 36.77 -16.43 -21.27
CA GLY A 139 36.37 -16.96 -22.57
C GLY A 139 36.20 -18.48 -22.53
N VAL A 140 35.11 -18.95 -21.94
CA VAL A 140 34.65 -20.33 -22.08
C VAL A 140 33.31 -20.27 -22.79
N VAL A 141 33.33 -20.63 -24.08
CA VAL A 141 32.15 -20.82 -24.92
C VAL A 141 31.37 -22.00 -24.33
N PRO A 142 30.09 -21.84 -23.93
CA PRO A 142 29.25 -22.98 -23.60
C PRO A 142 28.91 -23.72 -24.90
N GLN A 143 29.19 -25.02 -24.97
CA GLN A 143 28.70 -25.87 -26.04
C GLN A 143 27.16 -25.87 -26.03
N SER A 144 26.58 -25.60 -27.18
CA SER A 144 25.15 -25.65 -27.42
C SER A 144 24.63 -27.09 -27.26
N ALA A 145 23.83 -27.34 -26.23
CA ALA A 145 22.97 -28.52 -26.19
C ALA A 145 21.67 -28.20 -26.92
N SER A 146 21.44 -28.87 -28.05
CA SER A 146 20.19 -28.89 -28.80
C SER A 146 19.09 -29.53 -27.95
N ILE A 147 18.03 -28.77 -27.65
CA ILE A 147 16.79 -29.30 -27.08
C ILE A 147 15.77 -29.37 -28.21
N GLU A 148 15.38 -30.59 -28.56
CA GLU A 148 14.32 -30.92 -29.49
C GLU A 148 12.97 -30.39 -28.97
N THR A 149 12.20 -29.78 -29.87
CA THR A 149 10.84 -29.32 -29.63
C THR A 149 9.85 -30.42 -30.02
N GLU A 150 8.98 -30.84 -29.10
CA GLU A 150 7.71 -31.50 -29.44
C GLU A 150 6.50 -30.62 -29.07
N PRO A 151 5.37 -30.70 -29.81
CA PRO A 151 4.31 -29.69 -29.76
C PRO A 151 3.06 -30.09 -28.93
N ASN A 152 2.49 -29.07 -28.29
CA ASN A 152 1.07 -28.87 -27.90
C ASN A 152 0.33 -29.87 -26.98
N ARG A 153 -0.16 -29.35 -25.83
CA ARG A 153 -1.57 -29.55 -25.45
C ARG A 153 -2.12 -28.45 -24.51
N ILE A 154 -3.29 -27.95 -24.89
CA ILE A 154 -4.14 -26.89 -24.33
C ILE A 154 -4.70 -27.26 -22.95
N LEU A 155 -4.71 -26.31 -22.00
CA LEU A 155 -5.82 -26.12 -21.04
C LEU A 155 -5.94 -24.62 -20.69
N GLU A 156 -6.87 -23.95 -21.36
CA GLU A 156 -7.41 -22.65 -20.93
C GLU A 156 -8.34 -22.86 -19.72
N THR A 157 -7.92 -22.39 -18.55
CA THR A 157 -8.85 -22.12 -17.44
C THR A 157 -8.48 -20.80 -16.76
N ASN A 158 -9.48 -19.92 -16.69
CA ASN A 158 -9.65 -18.79 -15.77
C ASN A 158 -8.45 -18.40 -14.90
N LYS A 159 -7.53 -17.61 -15.47
CA LYS A 159 -6.56 -16.85 -14.65
C LYS A 159 -7.20 -15.54 -14.24
N CYS A 160 -7.65 -15.48 -12.99
CA CYS A 160 -7.56 -14.22 -12.24
C CYS A 160 -6.10 -13.78 -12.39
N ALA A 161 -5.85 -12.66 -13.08
CA ALA A 161 -4.51 -12.29 -13.50
C ALA A 161 -3.64 -12.06 -12.27
N MET A 162 -2.77 -13.02 -11.97
CA MET A 162 -1.63 -12.80 -11.08
C MET A 162 -0.76 -11.71 -11.71
N PRO A 163 -0.22 -10.75 -10.94
CA PRO A 163 0.66 -9.73 -11.50
C PRO A 163 1.85 -10.39 -12.20
N THR A 164 2.09 -10.01 -13.45
CA THR A 164 3.22 -10.51 -14.26
C THR A 164 4.23 -9.37 -14.46
N TRP A 165 5.52 -9.72 -14.54
CA TRP A 165 6.61 -8.75 -14.69
C TRP A 165 6.53 -8.03 -16.06
N ARG A 166 6.79 -6.72 -16.08
CA ARG A 166 6.78 -5.92 -17.33
C ARG A 166 8.08 -6.06 -18.14
N PRO A 167 8.03 -6.04 -19.49
CA PRO A 167 9.21 -6.04 -20.37
C PRO A 167 10.06 -4.75 -20.26
N PHE A 168 11.35 -4.84 -20.62
CA PHE A 168 12.40 -3.86 -20.32
C PHE A 168 12.54 -2.72 -21.36
N THR A 169 12.83 -1.48 -20.91
CA THR A 169 13.53 -0.46 -21.72
C THR A 169 14.47 0.39 -20.83
N ARG A 170 15.79 0.39 -21.16
CA ARG A 170 16.89 1.26 -20.67
C ARG A 170 17.70 0.77 -19.45
N THR A 171 19.03 0.85 -19.58
CA THR A 171 20.08 0.49 -18.60
C THR A 171 20.07 1.34 -17.33
N ARG A 172 19.97 0.72 -16.15
CA ARG A 172 20.06 1.36 -14.83
C ARG A 172 21.05 0.63 -13.92
N ASP A 173 21.32 1.28 -12.78
CA ASP A 173 22.15 0.79 -11.69
C ASP A 173 21.67 -0.59 -11.17
N PRO A 174 22.52 -1.64 -11.18
CA PRO A 174 22.14 -2.99 -10.75
C PRO A 174 21.74 -3.08 -9.27
N ASP A 175 22.17 -2.13 -8.43
CA ASP A 175 21.84 -2.11 -7.00
C ASP A 175 20.52 -1.40 -6.70
N ARG A 176 19.88 -0.79 -7.72
CA ARG A 176 18.60 -0.09 -7.56
C ARG A 176 17.43 -0.96 -8.03
N PRO A 177 16.34 -1.02 -7.27
CA PRO A 177 15.17 -1.76 -7.69
C PRO A 177 14.53 -1.09 -8.93
N THR A 178 14.02 -1.91 -9.84
CA THR A 178 13.37 -1.46 -11.07
C THR A 178 11.88 -1.75 -11.08
N GLN A 179 11.44 -2.77 -10.35
CA GLN A 179 10.04 -3.18 -10.26
C GLN A 179 9.75 -3.66 -8.83
N VAL A 180 8.48 -3.55 -8.44
CA VAL A 180 7.95 -4.11 -7.20
C VAL A 180 6.73 -4.95 -7.53
N MET A 181 6.51 -6.00 -6.76
CA MET A 181 5.32 -6.82 -6.81
C MET A 181 4.82 -7.02 -5.38
N MET A 182 3.53 -6.79 -5.16
CA MET A 182 2.88 -7.11 -3.88
C MET A 182 2.39 -8.55 -3.88
N PHE A 183 2.41 -9.19 -2.71
CA PHE A 183 1.92 -10.55 -2.50
C PHE A 183 1.27 -10.67 -1.12
N ASP A 184 0.68 -11.83 -0.81
CA ASP A 184 -0.05 -12.09 0.43
C ASP A 184 -1.37 -11.30 0.59
N PHE A 185 -2.35 -11.66 -0.25
CA PHE A 185 -3.68 -11.05 -0.31
C PHE A 185 -4.67 -11.60 0.75
N GLN A 186 -4.20 -12.17 1.85
CA GLN A 186 -5.07 -12.79 2.87
C GLN A 186 -5.96 -11.78 3.63
N THR A 187 -5.61 -10.49 3.58
CA THR A 187 -6.30 -9.42 4.31
C THR A 187 -7.11 -8.47 3.42
N LEU A 188 -7.40 -8.88 2.17
CA LEU A 188 -8.18 -8.09 1.22
C LEU A 188 -9.47 -7.59 1.86
N ARG A 189 -9.79 -6.32 1.64
CA ARG A 189 -11.00 -5.69 2.18
C ARG A 189 -11.54 -4.60 1.27
N TYR A 190 -12.83 -4.32 1.38
CA TYR A 190 -13.44 -3.17 0.73
C TYR A 190 -13.51 -2.01 1.73
N ALA A 191 -12.65 -1.01 1.56
CA ALA A 191 -12.45 0.08 2.51
C ALA A 191 -11.86 1.32 1.82
N SER A 192 -11.57 2.38 2.57
CA SER A 192 -10.82 3.52 2.04
C SER A 192 -9.43 3.10 1.55
N PRO A 193 -8.92 3.60 0.40
CA PRO A 193 -7.56 3.31 -0.06
C PRO A 193 -6.49 3.79 0.93
N MET A 194 -6.86 4.72 1.82
CA MET A 194 -5.96 5.22 2.85
C MET A 194 -5.65 4.18 3.93
N ILE A 195 -6.39 3.06 3.98
CA ILE A 195 -6.02 1.90 4.80
C ILE A 195 -4.64 1.39 4.42
N ASP A 196 -4.40 1.11 3.14
CA ASP A 196 -3.10 0.62 2.69
C ASP A 196 -2.04 1.72 2.73
N TYR A 197 -2.38 2.92 2.23
CA TYR A 197 -1.42 4.02 2.14
C TYR A 197 -0.88 4.43 3.52
N THR A 198 -1.76 4.58 4.52
CA THR A 198 -1.33 5.00 5.87
C THR A 198 -0.55 3.91 6.59
N VAL A 199 -0.93 2.65 6.43
CA VAL A 199 -0.19 1.50 6.99
C VAL A 199 1.20 1.42 6.38
N PHE A 200 1.32 1.54 5.07
CA PHE A 200 2.59 1.58 4.38
C PHE A 200 3.46 2.75 4.85
N LEU A 201 2.90 3.96 4.86
CA LEU A 201 3.61 5.17 5.25
C LEU A 201 4.14 5.07 6.69
N ALA A 202 3.33 4.58 7.63
CA ALA A 202 3.73 4.47 9.03
C ALA A 202 4.76 3.36 9.29
N ASN A 203 4.66 2.22 8.59
CA ASN A 203 5.36 0.98 8.95
C ASN A 203 6.47 0.56 7.98
N SER A 204 6.60 1.25 6.85
CA SER A 204 7.57 0.90 5.80
C SER A 204 8.46 2.07 5.39
N THR A 205 8.27 3.27 5.95
CA THR A 205 9.07 4.47 5.63
C THR A 205 9.73 5.05 6.87
N GLY A 206 10.82 5.82 6.69
CA GLY A 206 11.50 6.52 7.76
C GLY A 206 10.91 7.91 8.06
N TYR A 207 11.31 8.49 9.19
CA TYR A 207 10.89 9.84 9.57
C TYR A 207 11.33 10.89 8.54
N ALA A 208 12.57 10.81 8.05
CA ALA A 208 13.12 11.77 7.08
C ALA A 208 12.32 11.76 5.76
N GLU A 209 11.91 10.59 5.28
CA GLU A 209 11.09 10.47 4.08
C GLU A 209 9.67 11.02 4.31
N ARG A 210 9.06 10.73 5.47
CA ARG A 210 7.75 11.29 5.82
C ARG A 210 7.78 12.80 6.03
N GLU A 211 8.86 13.35 6.57
CA GLU A 211 8.94 14.79 6.81
C GLU A 211 9.26 15.56 5.52
N HIS A 212 10.23 15.10 4.74
CA HIS A 212 10.76 15.87 3.62
C HIS A 212 10.22 15.44 2.25
N GLN A 213 9.71 14.21 2.12
CA GLN A 213 9.29 13.64 0.83
C GLN A 213 7.80 13.30 0.75
N PHE A 214 7.03 13.57 1.81
CA PHE A 214 5.60 13.21 1.85
C PHE A 214 4.81 13.68 0.64
N GLU A 215 4.94 14.95 0.25
CA GLU A 215 4.22 15.50 -0.89
C GLU A 215 4.57 14.78 -2.20
N THR A 216 5.86 14.48 -2.41
CA THR A 216 6.32 13.71 -3.59
C THR A 216 5.76 12.29 -3.60
N ILE A 217 5.76 11.63 -2.45
CA ILE A 217 5.25 10.26 -2.27
C ILE A 217 3.74 10.23 -2.54
N PHE A 218 2.98 11.11 -1.89
CA PHE A 218 1.52 11.14 -1.99
C PHE A 218 1.05 11.56 -3.39
N ARG A 219 1.69 12.55 -4.01
CA ARG A 219 1.40 12.92 -5.41
C ARG A 219 1.69 11.80 -6.38
N THR A 220 2.75 11.01 -6.14
CA THR A 220 3.07 9.88 -7.02
C THR A 220 2.04 8.77 -6.92
N TYR A 221 1.63 8.42 -5.70
CA TYR A 221 0.51 7.52 -5.46
C TYR A 221 -0.78 7.99 -6.16
N HIS A 222 -1.19 9.23 -5.89
CA HIS A 222 -2.44 9.79 -6.40
C HIS A 222 -2.44 9.87 -7.93
N ARG A 223 -1.34 10.36 -8.52
CA ARG A 223 -1.18 10.48 -9.98
C ARG A 223 -1.31 9.13 -10.68
N GLU A 224 -0.58 8.09 -10.22
CA GLU A 224 -0.64 6.77 -10.85
C GLU A 224 -2.05 6.17 -10.74
N LEU A 225 -2.71 6.37 -9.60
CA LEU A 225 -4.09 5.92 -9.38
C LEU A 225 -5.05 6.57 -10.39
N VAL A 226 -5.11 7.90 -10.44
CA VAL A 226 -6.07 8.60 -11.32
C VAL A 226 -5.78 8.34 -12.80
N GLN A 227 -4.50 8.26 -13.20
CA GLN A 227 -4.11 7.91 -14.56
C GLN A 227 -4.56 6.48 -14.92
N THR A 228 -4.43 5.55 -13.98
CA THR A 228 -4.86 4.16 -14.16
C THR A 228 -6.38 4.07 -14.29
N VAL A 229 -7.15 4.79 -13.46
CA VAL A 229 -8.61 4.85 -13.57
C VAL A 229 -9.02 5.43 -14.92
N ALA A 230 -8.51 6.62 -15.28
CA ALA A 230 -8.83 7.31 -16.53
C ALA A 230 -8.62 6.40 -17.76
N ARG A 231 -7.46 5.71 -17.80
CA ARG A 231 -7.14 4.75 -18.87
C ARG A 231 -8.16 3.60 -18.96
N ILE A 232 -8.63 3.07 -17.84
CA ILE A 232 -9.56 1.93 -17.83
C ILE A 232 -10.98 2.36 -18.23
N VAL A 233 -11.42 3.54 -17.79
CA VAL A 233 -12.76 4.07 -18.12
C VAL A 233 -12.81 4.78 -19.48
N GLY A 234 -11.67 4.93 -20.16
CA GLY A 234 -11.58 5.52 -21.50
C GLY A 234 -11.58 7.06 -21.52
N VAL A 235 -11.20 7.68 -20.42
CA VAL A 235 -11.06 9.13 -20.27
C VAL A 235 -9.64 9.55 -20.63
N SER A 236 -9.49 10.57 -21.49
CA SER A 236 -8.17 11.03 -21.96
C SER A 236 -7.49 11.98 -20.96
N ASP A 237 -8.26 12.85 -20.31
CA ASP A 237 -7.75 13.75 -19.27
C ASP A 237 -8.29 13.31 -17.88
N PRO A 238 -7.43 12.87 -16.94
CA PRO A 238 -7.84 12.53 -15.58
C PRO A 238 -8.62 13.63 -14.84
N SER A 239 -8.56 14.89 -15.28
CA SER A 239 -9.37 15.99 -14.72
C SER A 239 -10.88 15.84 -15.01
N GLU A 240 -11.26 15.04 -16.01
CA GLU A 240 -12.65 14.73 -16.35
C GLU A 240 -13.25 13.60 -15.48
N LEU A 241 -12.43 12.93 -14.66
CA LEU A 241 -12.93 11.96 -13.68
C LEU A 241 -13.83 12.64 -12.64
N PRO A 242 -14.73 11.90 -11.98
CA PRO A 242 -15.55 12.44 -10.91
C PRO A 242 -14.74 13.23 -9.86
N PRO A 243 -15.26 14.35 -9.33
CA PRO A 243 -14.48 15.26 -8.46
C PRO A 243 -13.89 14.62 -7.20
N TYR A 244 -14.45 13.50 -6.74
CA TYR A 244 -13.91 12.76 -5.60
C TYR A 244 -12.54 12.10 -5.90
N PHE A 245 -12.13 11.97 -7.17
CA PHE A 245 -10.77 11.58 -7.55
C PHE A 245 -9.74 12.71 -7.45
N SER A 246 -10.14 13.92 -7.05
CA SER A 246 -9.21 15.04 -6.86
C SER A 246 -8.16 14.77 -5.78
N TYR A 247 -6.99 15.39 -5.94
CA TYR A 247 -5.92 15.34 -4.94
C TYR A 247 -6.42 15.81 -3.56
N GLU A 248 -7.24 16.87 -3.53
CA GLU A 248 -7.82 17.39 -2.29
C GLU A 248 -8.72 16.37 -1.60
N SER A 249 -9.56 15.65 -2.35
CA SER A 249 -10.43 14.62 -1.77
C SER A 249 -9.63 13.49 -1.14
N PHE A 250 -8.59 13.00 -1.83
CA PHE A 250 -7.68 12.00 -1.28
C PHE A 250 -6.87 12.54 -0.10
N HIS A 251 -6.46 13.81 -0.10
CA HIS A 251 -5.75 14.42 1.01
C HIS A 251 -6.63 14.57 2.27
N ARG A 252 -7.92 14.91 2.09
CA ARG A 252 -8.91 14.91 3.20
C ARG A 252 -9.14 13.51 3.74
N GLU A 253 -9.27 12.53 2.85
CA GLU A 253 -9.38 11.12 3.21
C GLU A 253 -8.14 10.66 4.00
N LEU A 254 -6.94 11.06 3.57
CA LEU A 254 -5.70 10.76 4.28
C LEU A 254 -5.72 11.32 5.71
N ALA A 255 -6.14 12.57 5.90
CA ALA A 255 -6.24 13.18 7.22
C ALA A 255 -7.21 12.42 8.14
N GLU A 256 -8.33 11.95 7.60
CA GLU A 256 -9.32 11.14 8.32
C GLU A 256 -8.75 9.78 8.72
N TYR A 257 -7.90 9.16 7.89
CA TYR A 257 -7.41 7.80 8.08
C TYR A 257 -5.99 7.72 8.68
N TYR A 258 -5.28 8.84 8.81
CA TYR A 258 -3.87 8.88 9.21
C TYR A 258 -3.58 8.08 10.49
N SER A 259 -4.44 8.20 11.51
CA SER A 259 -4.30 7.47 12.79
C SER A 259 -4.38 5.95 12.65
N TYR A 260 -4.99 5.43 11.59
CA TYR A 260 -5.11 3.99 11.37
C TYR A 260 -3.74 3.34 11.14
N GLY A 261 -2.88 3.96 10.32
CA GLY A 261 -1.54 3.45 10.05
C GLY A 261 -0.68 3.26 11.31
N PHE A 262 -0.79 4.20 12.26
CA PHE A 262 -0.10 4.11 13.56
C PHE A 262 -0.70 3.06 14.50
N ASN A 263 -2.00 2.75 14.37
CA ASN A 263 -2.64 1.69 15.16
C ASN A 263 -2.24 0.28 14.71
N ILE A 264 -1.86 0.12 13.43
CA ILE A 264 -1.43 -1.17 12.87
C ILE A 264 0.06 -1.45 13.14
N ALA A 265 0.80 -0.48 13.68
CA ALA A 265 2.20 -0.66 14.05
C ALA A 265 2.33 -1.52 15.32
N SER A 266 3.01 -2.67 15.21
CA SER A 266 3.41 -3.54 16.33
C SER A 266 4.93 -3.65 16.39
#